data_AF-A0A820PAX0-F1
#
_entry.id   AF-A0A820PAX0-F1
#
_cell.length_a   1.000
_cell.length_b   1.000
_cell.length_c   1.000
_cell.angle_alpha   90.00
_cell.angle_beta   90.00
_cell.angle_gamma   90.00
#
_symmetry.space_group_name_H-M   'P 1'
#
loop_
_entity.id
_entity.type
_entity.pdbx_description
1 polymer ?
#
loop_
_entity_poly.entity_id
_entity_poly.type
_entity_poly.pdbx_seq_one_letter_code
_entity_poly.pdbx_strand_id
1 'polypeptide(L)'
;LLQEFPVYCSKSGVAGNGALMRLAPVPLFFYKHPQEATEFSGYSGQITHGDNKAYDACRYYGALICATLNDYTKEQLLDQNFYKKHKSWFGNKPLCEEIKQIAEGSYKKKGGYQDGIRGKGYIV
;
A
#
# COMPACT_ATOMS: atom_id res chain seq x y z
N LEU A 1 11.20 -9.99 -19.43
CA LEU A 1 9.72 -9.90 -19.32
C LEU A 1 9.19 -8.48 -19.11
N LEU A 2 9.28 -7.84 -17.94
CA LEU A 2 8.73 -6.46 -17.75
C LEU A 2 9.43 -5.39 -18.61
N GLN A 3 10.68 -5.63 -18.99
CA GLN A 3 11.42 -4.78 -19.93
C GLN A 3 11.08 -5.07 -21.41
N GLU A 4 10.45 -6.21 -21.69
CA GLU A 4 10.16 -6.68 -23.05
C GLU A 4 8.68 -6.48 -23.42
N PHE A 5 7.79 -6.45 -22.42
CA PHE A 5 6.36 -6.28 -22.60
C PHE A 5 5.88 -5.06 -21.80
N PRO A 6 5.22 -4.07 -22.42
CA PRO A 6 4.57 -2.99 -21.69
C PRO A 6 3.37 -3.55 -20.92
N VAL A 7 3.60 -3.90 -19.65
CA VAL A 7 2.56 -4.52 -18.81
C VAL A 7 1.55 -3.51 -18.25
N TYR A 8 1.87 -2.22 -18.27
CA TYR A 8 1.00 -1.17 -17.74
C TYR A 8 -0.17 -0.92 -18.70
N CYS A 9 -1.36 -1.36 -18.33
CA CYS A 9 -2.57 -1.25 -19.17
C CYS A 9 -3.51 -0.10 -18.75
N SER A 10 -3.13 0.68 -17.74
CA SER A 10 -3.94 1.76 -17.18
C SER A 10 -3.48 3.14 -17.63
N LYS A 11 -4.41 4.10 -17.70
CA LYS A 11 -4.07 5.52 -17.87
C LYS A 11 -3.55 6.10 -16.56
N SER A 12 -2.78 7.18 -16.65
CA SER A 12 -2.41 7.98 -15.48
C SER A 12 -3.67 8.51 -14.77
N GLY A 13 -3.64 8.56 -13.44
CA GLY A 13 -4.74 9.08 -12.62
C GLY A 13 -5.88 8.09 -12.29
N VAL A 14 -5.77 6.83 -12.72
CA VAL A 14 -6.74 5.79 -12.35
C VAL A 14 -6.42 5.25 -10.95
N ALA A 15 -7.10 5.77 -9.93
CA ALA A 15 -6.88 5.42 -8.52
C ALA A 15 -8.07 4.70 -7.85
N GLY A 16 -8.70 3.76 -8.57
CA GLY A 16 -9.67 2.84 -7.98
C GLY A 16 -9.06 1.92 -6.89
N ASN A 17 -9.88 1.43 -5.97
CA ASN A 17 -9.42 0.52 -4.91
C ASN A 17 -9.28 -0.96 -5.36
N GLY A 18 -9.59 -1.28 -6.62
CA GLY A 18 -9.48 -2.62 -7.18
C GLY A 18 -8.06 -3.18 -7.18
N ALA A 19 -7.03 -2.33 -7.08
CA ALA A 19 -5.65 -2.73 -6.85
C ALA A 19 -5.46 -3.45 -5.51
N LEU A 20 -6.04 -2.93 -4.42
CA LEU A 20 -5.92 -3.52 -3.07
C LEU A 20 -6.68 -4.84 -2.95
N MET A 21 -7.85 -4.94 -3.59
CA MET A 21 -8.75 -6.10 -3.47
C MET A 21 -8.13 -7.42 -3.92
N ARG A 22 -7.11 -7.37 -4.79
CA ARG A 22 -6.40 -8.54 -5.32
C ARG A 22 -4.95 -8.63 -4.86
N LEU A 23 -4.55 -7.81 -3.88
CA LEU A 23 -3.13 -7.63 -3.54
C LEU A 23 -2.52 -8.84 -2.82
N ALA A 24 -3.30 -9.51 -1.97
CA ALA A 24 -2.82 -10.48 -0.97
C ALA A 24 -1.81 -11.54 -1.47
N PRO A 25 -1.93 -12.12 -2.68
CA PRO A 25 -0.96 -13.13 -3.14
C PRO A 25 0.50 -12.64 -3.17
N VAL A 26 0.73 -11.35 -3.44
CA VAL A 26 2.09 -10.79 -3.57
C VAL A 26 2.85 -10.76 -2.23
N PRO A 27 2.38 -10.07 -1.18
CA PRO A 27 3.06 -10.08 0.11
C PRO A 27 3.05 -11.46 0.78
N LEU A 28 2.09 -12.33 0.48
CA LEU A 28 2.11 -13.73 0.93
C LEU A 28 3.29 -14.50 0.33
N PHE A 29 3.57 -14.32 -0.97
CA PHE A 29 4.68 -14.99 -1.64
C PHE A 29 6.04 -14.49 -1.13
N PHE A 30 6.18 -13.17 -0.97
CA PHE A 30 7.44 -12.53 -0.58
C PHE A 30 7.59 -12.31 0.93
N TYR A 31 6.80 -12.94 1.79
CA TYR A 31 6.74 -12.57 3.22
C TYR A 31 8.07 -12.65 3.99
N LYS A 32 9.02 -13.49 3.54
CA LYS A 32 10.39 -13.58 4.10
C LYS A 32 11.33 -12.46 3.64
N HIS A 33 10.87 -11.63 2.70
CA HIS A 33 11.62 -10.63 1.97
C HIS A 33 10.81 -9.31 1.97
N PRO A 34 10.76 -8.57 3.10
CA PRO A 34 9.81 -7.48 3.27
C PRO A 34 9.96 -6.31 2.29
N GLN A 35 11.19 -6.08 1.81
CA GLN A 35 11.45 -5.06 0.80
C GLN A 35 10.81 -5.45 -0.53
N GLU A 36 11.03 -6.69 -0.98
CA GLU A 36 10.45 -7.26 -2.18
C GLU A 36 8.93 -7.37 -2.07
N ALA A 37 8.40 -7.80 -0.92
CA ALA A 37 6.96 -7.83 -0.66
C ALA A 37 6.32 -6.45 -0.84
N THR A 38 6.96 -5.40 -0.33
CA THR A 38 6.50 -4.02 -0.45
C THR A 38 6.60 -3.52 -1.89
N GLU A 39 7.75 -3.70 -2.54
CA GLU A 39 8.02 -3.24 -3.90
C GLU A 39 7.09 -3.89 -4.94
N PHE A 40 7.02 -5.23 -4.95
CA PHE A 40 6.17 -5.95 -5.90
C PHE A 40 4.68 -5.75 -5.63
N SER A 41 4.29 -5.44 -4.39
CA SER A 41 2.92 -5.03 -4.08
C SER A 41 2.56 -3.73 -4.82
N GLY A 42 3.48 -2.75 -4.82
CA GLY A 42 3.31 -1.52 -5.59
C GLY A 42 3.15 -1.79 -7.09
N TYR A 43 4.05 -2.56 -7.68
CA TYR A 43 4.00 -2.89 -9.10
C TYR A 43 2.71 -3.64 -9.50
N SER A 44 2.26 -4.60 -8.68
CA SER A 44 1.01 -5.33 -8.91
C SER A 44 -0.23 -4.42 -9.00
N GLY A 45 -0.29 -3.39 -8.16
CA GLY A 45 -1.33 -2.38 -8.24
C GLY A 45 -1.23 -1.52 -9.51
N GLN A 46 -0.02 -1.02 -9.78
CA GLN A 46 0.26 -0.08 -10.87
C GLN A 46 -0.05 -0.62 -12.26
N ILE A 47 0.07 -1.94 -12.47
CA ILE A 47 -0.26 -2.61 -13.75
C ILE A 47 -1.63 -2.18 -14.28
N THR A 48 -2.66 -2.11 -13.42
CA THR A 48 -4.03 -1.76 -13.84
C THR A 48 -4.55 -0.44 -13.27
N HIS A 49 -3.80 0.21 -12.37
CA HIS A 49 -4.19 1.48 -11.73
C HIS A 49 -2.99 2.44 -11.78
N GLY A 50 -2.91 3.26 -12.83
CA GLY A 50 -1.74 4.09 -13.15
C GLY A 50 -1.53 5.33 -12.27
N ASP A 51 -2.16 5.41 -11.10
CA ASP A 51 -2.01 6.51 -10.15
C ASP A 51 -0.99 6.17 -9.05
N ASN A 52 -0.16 7.14 -8.67
CA ASN A 52 0.83 6.99 -7.59
C ASN A 52 0.18 6.61 -6.25
N LYS A 53 -1.05 7.07 -5.97
CA LYS A 53 -1.80 6.69 -4.77
C LYS A 53 -2.10 5.20 -4.76
N ALA A 54 -2.46 4.61 -5.91
CA ALA A 54 -2.72 3.19 -6.01
C ALA A 54 -1.43 2.37 -5.81
N TYR A 55 -0.32 2.81 -6.40
CA TYR A 55 1.01 2.22 -6.21
C TYR A 55 1.43 2.26 -4.73
N ASP A 56 1.39 3.42 -4.09
CA ASP A 56 1.84 3.58 -2.71
C ASP A 56 0.88 2.97 -1.68
N ALA A 57 -0.44 2.98 -1.93
CA ALA A 57 -1.40 2.25 -1.11
C ALA A 57 -1.10 0.75 -1.11
N CYS A 58 -0.80 0.17 -2.28
CA CYS A 58 -0.44 -1.24 -2.38
C CYS A 58 0.89 -1.54 -1.69
N ARG A 59 1.90 -0.67 -1.80
CA ARG A 59 3.16 -0.81 -1.03
C ARG A 59 2.88 -0.85 0.46
N TYR A 60 2.14 0.13 0.97
CA TYR A 60 1.85 0.23 2.39
C TYR A 60 1.03 -0.96 2.90
N TYR A 61 -0.04 -1.34 2.19
CA TYR A 61 -0.87 -2.48 2.60
C TYR A 61 -0.12 -3.81 2.48
N GLY A 62 0.72 -3.98 1.46
CA GLY A 62 1.62 -5.12 1.32
C GLY A 62 2.59 -5.26 2.49
N ALA A 63 3.18 -4.14 2.95
CA ALA A 63 4.06 -4.12 4.12
C ALA A 63 3.33 -4.55 5.40
N LEU A 64 2.06 -4.13 5.59
CA LEU A 64 1.24 -4.54 6.75
C LEU A 64 0.91 -6.04 6.71
N ILE A 65 0.55 -6.58 5.54
CA ILE A 65 0.33 -8.03 5.39
C ILE A 65 1.63 -8.80 5.67
N CYS A 66 2.75 -8.35 5.10
CA CYS A 66 4.07 -8.96 5.33
C CYS A 66 4.45 -8.94 6.82
N ALA A 67 4.27 -7.82 7.52
CA ALA A 67 4.53 -7.71 8.95
C ALA A 67 3.64 -8.67 9.77
N THR A 68 2.37 -8.83 9.38
CA THR A 68 1.45 -9.77 10.03
C THR A 68 1.96 -11.21 9.97
N LEU A 69 2.59 -11.60 8.85
CA LEU A 69 3.19 -12.93 8.66
C LEU A 69 4.54 -13.10 9.38
N ASN A 70 5.11 -12.01 9.91
CA ASN A 70 6.33 -11.98 10.70
C ASN A 70 6.02 -11.67 12.19
N ASP A 71 4.86 -12.14 12.67
CA ASP A 71 4.43 -12.10 14.08
C ASP A 71 4.23 -10.70 14.70
N TYR A 72 4.01 -9.67 13.87
CA TYR A 72 3.70 -8.34 14.40
C TYR A 72 2.30 -8.32 15.02
N THR A 73 2.17 -7.70 16.20
CA THR A 73 0.88 -7.52 16.86
C THR A 73 0.06 -6.43 16.17
N LYS A 74 -1.26 -6.43 16.41
CA LYS A 74 -2.17 -5.40 15.91
C LYS A 74 -1.71 -3.98 16.30
N GLU A 75 -1.22 -3.80 17.53
CA GLU A 75 -0.75 -2.52 18.04
C GLU A 75 0.49 -2.05 17.27
N GLN A 76 1.40 -2.97 16.95
CA GLN A 76 2.60 -2.66 16.15
C GLN A 76 2.23 -2.33 14.70
N LEU A 77 1.30 -3.08 14.09
CA LEU A 77 0.81 -2.82 12.73
C LEU A 77 0.12 -1.46 12.62
N LEU A 78 -0.62 -1.07 13.65
CA LEU A 78 -1.35 0.20 13.67
C LEU A 78 -0.50 1.35 14.21
N ASP A 79 0.76 1.17 14.63
CA ASP A 79 1.61 2.25 15.16
C ASP A 79 1.76 3.37 14.11
N GLN A 80 1.54 4.63 14.50
CA GLN A 80 1.71 5.80 13.61
C GLN A 80 3.13 5.93 13.04
N ASN A 81 4.11 5.29 13.69
CA ASN A 81 5.49 5.23 13.27
C ASN A 81 5.82 3.94 12.50
N PHE A 82 4.85 3.05 12.19
CA PHE A 82 5.12 1.80 11.48
C PHE A 82 5.92 2.06 10.21
N TYR A 83 5.47 2.98 9.36
CA TYR A 83 6.18 3.34 8.13
C TYR A 83 7.60 3.89 8.42
N LYS A 84 7.74 4.78 9.40
CA LYS A 84 9.03 5.37 9.77
C LYS A 84 10.03 4.31 10.28
N LYS A 85 9.56 3.35 11.07
CA LYS A 85 10.36 2.24 11.63
C LYS A 85 10.81 1.24 10.55
N HIS A 86 10.09 1.15 9.43
CA HIS A 86 10.34 0.18 8.36
C HIS A 86 10.74 0.82 7.03
N LYS A 87 11.33 2.03 7.03
CA LYS A 87 11.72 2.74 5.79
C LYS A 87 12.55 1.90 4.81
N SER A 88 13.37 0.98 5.31
CA SER A 88 14.16 0.05 4.49
C SER A 88 13.29 -0.86 3.63
N TRP A 89 12.13 -1.30 4.13
CA TRP A 89 11.19 -2.13 3.36
C TRP A 89 10.61 -1.36 2.16
N PHE A 90 10.59 -0.05 2.25
CA PHE A 90 10.12 0.83 1.17
C PHE A 90 11.25 1.22 0.22
N GLY A 91 12.43 0.59 0.29
CA GLY A 91 13.58 0.93 -0.54
C GLY A 91 14.04 2.38 -0.35
N ASN A 92 13.74 2.99 0.81
CA ASN A 92 13.90 4.42 1.09
C ASN A 92 13.17 5.38 0.11
N LYS A 93 12.30 4.86 -0.76
CA LYS A 93 11.44 5.67 -1.64
C LYS A 93 10.21 6.14 -0.84
N PRO A 94 9.99 7.46 -0.67
CA PRO A 94 8.90 7.96 0.14
C PRO A 94 7.54 7.53 -0.42
N LEU A 95 6.55 7.36 0.47
CA LEU A 95 5.14 7.30 0.12
C LEU A 95 4.64 8.70 -0.27
N CYS A 96 3.67 8.78 -1.16
CA CYS A 96 2.94 10.01 -1.44
C CYS A 96 2.22 10.50 -0.17
N GLU A 97 1.94 11.80 -0.12
CA GLU A 97 1.51 12.47 1.10
C GLU A 97 0.20 11.91 1.66
N GLU A 98 -0.77 11.59 0.81
CA GLU A 98 -2.06 11.04 1.24
C GLU A 98 -1.91 9.67 1.90
N ILE A 99 -1.08 8.78 1.32
CA ILE A 99 -0.84 7.45 1.89
C ILE A 99 -0.01 7.55 3.16
N LYS A 100 0.93 8.50 3.21
CA LYS A 100 1.72 8.78 4.42
C LYS A 100 0.82 9.24 5.57
N GLN A 101 -0.14 10.13 5.33
CA GLN A 101 -1.11 10.56 6.36
C GLN A 101 -1.93 9.39 6.90
N ILE A 102 -2.33 8.45 6.03
CA ILE A 102 -3.01 7.22 6.44
C ILE A 102 -2.08 6.33 7.27
N ALA A 103 -0.82 6.16 6.85
CA ALA A 103 0.18 5.40 7.58
C ALA A 103 0.46 5.98 8.98
N GLU A 104 0.37 7.31 9.10
CA GLU A 104 0.50 8.05 10.36
C GLU A 104 -0.80 8.07 11.19
N GLY A 105 -1.87 7.40 10.71
CA GLY A 105 -3.06 7.13 11.50
C GLY A 105 -4.16 8.20 11.40
N SER A 106 -4.24 8.96 10.31
CA SER A 106 -5.29 9.98 10.09
C SER A 106 -6.72 9.45 10.31
N TYR A 107 -6.97 8.17 10.05
CA TYR A 107 -8.25 7.48 10.20
C TYR A 107 -8.65 7.14 11.65
N LYS A 108 -7.74 7.28 12.62
CA LYS A 108 -7.98 6.85 14.02
C LYS A 108 -8.85 7.81 14.83
N LYS A 109 -9.21 8.96 14.26
CA LYS A 109 -10.06 9.96 14.92
C LYS A 109 -11.50 9.46 15.02
N LYS A 110 -12.20 9.84 16.09
CA LYS A 110 -13.66 9.63 16.19
C LYS A 110 -14.36 10.51 15.15
N GLY A 111 -15.53 10.09 14.68
CA GLY A 111 -16.33 10.91 13.77
C GLY A 111 -15.90 10.82 12.30
N GLY A 112 -15.16 9.79 11.88
CA GLY A 112 -14.67 9.68 10.49
C GLY A 112 -15.73 9.87 9.40
N TYR A 113 -16.97 9.41 9.61
CA TYR A 113 -18.08 9.71 8.69
C TYR A 113 -18.43 11.21 8.65
N GLN A 114 -18.42 11.91 9.78
CA GLN A 114 -18.64 13.36 9.80
C GLN A 114 -17.48 14.09 9.10
N ASP A 115 -16.26 13.59 9.26
CA ASP A 115 -15.03 14.11 8.65
C ASP A 115 -14.84 13.69 7.17
N GLY A 116 -15.86 13.09 6.55
CA GLY A 116 -15.87 12.82 5.11
C GLY A 116 -15.25 11.50 4.66
N ILE A 117 -14.84 10.60 5.56
CA ILE A 117 -14.40 9.24 5.18
C ILE A 117 -15.57 8.48 4.56
N ARG A 118 -15.48 8.13 3.27
CA ARG A 118 -16.52 7.43 2.50
C ARG A 118 -15.91 6.39 1.58
N GLY A 119 -16.52 5.20 1.54
CA GLY A 119 -16.22 4.22 0.49
C GLY A 119 -16.83 4.65 -0.83
N LYS A 120 -16.03 5.21 -1.75
CA LYS A 120 -16.47 5.66 -3.09
C LYS A 120 -15.87 4.83 -4.25
N GLY A 121 -15.26 3.69 -3.95
CA GLY A 121 -14.52 2.88 -4.94
C GLY A 121 -13.15 3.46 -5.32
N TYR A 122 -12.72 4.53 -4.65
CA TYR A 122 -11.40 5.14 -4.82
C TYR A 122 -10.42 4.65 -3.74
N ILE A 123 -9.12 4.76 -4.01
CA ILE A 123 -8.05 4.27 -3.14
C ILE A 123 -7.96 5.09 -1.83
N VAL A 124 -8.12 6.41 -1.91
CA VAL A 124 -8.14 7.38 -0.79
C VAL A 124 -9.00 8.59 -1.12
#